data_AF-A0A2G9HHP9-F1
#
_entry.id   AF-A0A2G9HHP9-F1
#
_cell.length_a   1.000
_cell.length_b   1.000
_cell.length_c   1.000
_cell.angle_alpha   90.00
_cell.angle_beta   90.00
_cell.angle_gamma   90.00
#
_symmetry.space_group_name_H-M   'P 1'
#
loop_
_entity.id
_entity.type
_entity.pdbx_description
1 polymer ?
#
loop_
_entity_poly.entity_id
_entity_poly.type
_entity_poly.pdbx_seq_one_letter_code
_entity_poly.pdbx_strand_id
1 'polypeptide(L)'
;MVMAIILPNVLNQFKSMVSSSTHALLLLLLQLAVAATATSSVAAAADSPKPTPWPLQFHSILFANYSGSLSLIDLWYDWPNGRNFNIIQNQLGKLLYDLEWNNGTSFFYTLDSSKECRSAQLEVGILRPNWLEGAEYLGQETVDGFLCNVWQKVDFIWYYEDVVTKRPVHWVFYTGRSIHVMTFEVGAVLEDAKWQAPVYCFEKRDSQTDLKSNKVDGGYLEPQLEGILKGSMQL
;
A
#
# COMPACT_ATOMS: atom_id res chain seq x y z
N MET A 1 22.74 45.48 91.46
CA MET A 1 21.28 45.34 91.63
C MET A 1 20.61 45.93 90.40
N VAL A 2 20.19 45.05 89.45
CA VAL A 2 19.06 45.21 88.50
C VAL A 2 19.16 46.39 87.49
N MET A 3 18.93 46.34 86.17
CA MET A 3 18.20 45.45 85.27
C MET A 3 18.66 45.69 83.80
N ALA A 4 18.28 44.77 82.91
CA ALA A 4 18.70 44.64 81.52
C ALA A 4 18.30 45.79 80.56
N ILE A 5 19.20 46.04 79.61
CA ILE A 5 18.99 46.71 78.31
C ILE A 5 18.65 45.61 77.29
N ILE A 6 17.69 45.83 76.39
CA ILE A 6 17.78 45.73 74.90
C ILE A 6 16.40 46.09 74.29
N LEU A 7 16.46 46.99 73.30
CA LEU A 7 15.34 47.59 72.54
C LEU A 7 14.63 46.60 71.58
N PRO A 8 13.32 46.78 71.31
CA PRO A 8 12.64 46.13 70.20
C PRO A 8 12.52 47.09 69.00
N ASN A 9 13.48 47.11 68.07
CA ASN A 9 13.20 47.71 66.74
C ASN A 9 14.07 47.30 65.55
N VAL A 10 14.89 46.25 65.66
CA VAL A 10 15.79 45.83 64.55
C VAL A 10 15.21 44.64 63.75
N LEU A 11 14.13 44.00 64.21
CA LEU A 11 13.65 42.73 63.64
C LEU A 11 12.68 42.86 62.45
N ASN A 12 12.12 44.04 62.18
CA ASN A 12 11.10 44.22 61.11
C ASN A 12 11.64 44.76 59.78
N GLN A 13 12.88 45.28 59.72
CA GLN A 13 13.47 45.77 58.46
C GLN A 13 14.11 44.63 57.63
N PHE A 14 14.50 43.52 58.26
CA PHE A 14 15.14 42.40 57.55
C PHE A 14 14.15 41.44 56.85
N LYS A 15 12.86 41.45 57.20
CA LYS A 15 11.86 40.59 56.54
C LYS A 15 11.39 41.12 55.19
N SER A 16 11.51 42.43 54.94
CA SER A 16 11.06 43.06 53.69
C SER A 16 12.09 42.93 52.55
N MET A 17 13.38 43.07 52.86
CA MET A 17 14.45 43.06 51.84
C MET A 17 14.79 41.66 51.30
N VAL A 18 14.58 40.60 52.09
CA VAL A 18 14.85 39.20 51.68
C VAL A 18 13.74 38.65 50.77
N SER A 19 12.54 39.22 50.82
CA SER A 19 11.40 38.79 49.99
C SER A 19 11.53 39.30 48.55
N SER A 20 11.83 40.59 48.34
CA SER A 20 11.86 41.16 46.98
C SER A 20 12.98 40.57 46.09
N SER A 21 14.17 40.34 46.64
CA SER A 21 15.33 39.85 45.88
C SER A 21 15.25 38.36 45.53
N THR A 22 14.58 37.55 46.35
CA THR A 22 14.37 36.11 46.09
C THR A 22 13.31 35.88 45.01
N HIS A 23 12.25 36.69 44.99
CA HIS A 23 11.23 36.64 43.93
C HIS A 23 11.78 37.12 42.59
N ALA A 24 12.63 38.14 42.58
CA ALA A 24 13.30 38.61 41.37
C ALA A 24 14.26 37.56 40.78
N LEU A 25 15.00 36.84 41.64
CA LEU A 25 15.88 35.76 41.21
C LEU A 25 15.10 34.54 40.71
N LEU A 26 13.98 34.19 41.36
CA LEU A 26 13.09 33.10 40.93
C LEU A 26 12.44 33.41 39.57
N LEU A 27 11.99 34.66 39.35
CA LEU A 27 11.44 35.12 38.08
C LEU A 27 12.50 35.13 36.97
N LEU A 28 13.74 35.54 37.26
CA LEU A 28 14.84 35.51 36.30
C LEU A 28 15.21 34.07 35.90
N LEU A 29 15.26 33.15 36.86
CA LEU A 29 15.50 31.72 36.62
C LEU A 29 14.36 31.08 35.81
N LEU A 30 13.10 31.47 36.06
CA LEU A 30 11.95 31.00 35.29
C LEU A 30 11.99 31.51 33.83
N GLN A 31 12.41 32.76 33.61
CA GLN A 31 12.57 33.31 32.26
C GLN A 31 13.75 32.67 31.49
N LEU A 32 14.84 32.34 32.17
CA LEU A 32 15.96 31.59 31.59
C LEU A 32 15.56 30.14 31.23
N ALA A 33 14.70 29.49 32.01
CA ALA A 33 14.17 28.16 31.71
C ALA A 33 13.19 28.17 30.52
N VAL A 34 12.40 29.23 30.34
CA VAL A 34 11.51 29.41 29.18
C VAL A 34 12.30 29.76 27.92
N ALA A 35 13.41 30.51 28.03
CA ALA A 35 14.28 30.79 26.89
C ALA A 35 15.09 29.56 26.43
N ALA A 36 15.46 28.67 27.35
CA ALA A 36 16.20 27.44 27.04
C ALA A 36 15.36 26.33 26.37
N THR A 37 14.03 26.48 26.32
CA THR A 37 13.10 25.51 25.69
C THR A 37 12.65 25.92 24.28
N ALA A 38 13.12 27.07 23.78
CA ALA A 38 12.76 27.58 22.46
C ALA A 38 13.92 27.48 21.44
N THR A 39 14.68 26.39 21.45
CA THR A 39 15.36 25.94 20.21
C THR A 39 14.40 25.04 19.47
N SER A 40 13.42 25.64 18.80
CA SER A 40 12.68 24.95 17.73
C SER A 40 13.67 24.71 16.60
N SER A 41 14.29 23.54 16.59
CA SER A 41 14.95 23.04 15.39
C SER A 41 13.85 22.93 14.33
N VAL A 42 13.79 23.90 13.43
CA VAL A 42 13.14 23.72 12.14
C VAL A 42 14.02 22.71 11.41
N ALA A 43 13.81 21.43 11.71
CA ALA A 43 14.25 20.38 10.82
C ALA A 43 13.62 20.74 9.47
N ALA A 44 14.45 21.03 8.47
CA ALA A 44 13.98 21.09 7.10
C ALA A 44 13.13 19.84 6.90
N ALA A 45 11.83 20.01 6.61
CA ALA A 45 10.94 18.89 6.35
C ALA A 45 11.63 18.09 5.24
N ALA A 46 12.15 16.91 5.60
CA ALA A 46 12.74 16.03 4.62
C ALA A 46 11.67 15.76 3.57
N ASP A 47 12.02 15.90 2.29
CA ASP A 47 11.09 15.59 1.21
C ASP A 47 10.50 14.21 1.45
N SER A 48 9.17 14.11 1.37
CA SER A 48 8.49 12.83 1.56
C SER A 48 9.03 11.81 0.55
N PRO A 49 9.19 10.54 0.96
CA PRO A 49 9.71 9.51 0.07
C PRO A 49 8.81 9.39 -1.16
N LYS A 50 9.45 9.25 -2.33
CA LYS A 50 8.77 8.99 -3.59
C LYS A 50 8.66 7.49 -3.82
N PRO A 51 7.50 6.99 -4.30
CA PRO A 51 7.35 5.58 -4.63
C PRO A 51 8.28 5.19 -5.78
N THR A 52 8.87 4.01 -5.70
CA THR A 52 9.74 3.48 -6.76
C THR A 52 8.89 3.00 -7.92
N PRO A 53 9.16 3.43 -9.17
CA PRO A 53 8.50 2.85 -10.33
C PRO A 53 8.74 1.34 -10.40
N TRP A 54 7.74 0.59 -10.84
CA TRP A 54 7.93 -0.83 -11.12
C TRP A 54 9.03 -1.03 -12.18
N PRO A 55 9.85 -2.09 -12.06
CA PRO A 55 10.80 -2.43 -13.09
C PRO A 55 10.04 -2.81 -14.37
N LEU A 56 10.68 -2.60 -15.52
CA LEU A 56 10.07 -2.85 -16.83
C LEU A 56 9.66 -4.32 -17.02
N GLN A 57 10.37 -5.24 -16.37
CA GLN A 57 10.11 -6.67 -16.40
C GLN A 57 10.38 -7.25 -15.01
N PHE A 58 9.51 -8.14 -14.55
CA PHE A 58 9.74 -8.91 -13.34
C PHE A 58 8.87 -10.17 -13.29
N HIS A 59 9.27 -11.09 -12.42
CA HIS A 59 8.47 -12.22 -11.99
C HIS A 59 8.21 -12.13 -10.49
N SER A 60 7.01 -12.55 -10.06
CA SER A 60 6.65 -12.55 -8.65
C SER A 60 5.66 -13.67 -8.33
N ILE A 61 5.90 -14.36 -7.22
CA ILE A 61 4.90 -15.20 -6.57
C ILE A 61 4.20 -14.36 -5.50
N LEU A 62 2.88 -14.30 -5.60
CA LEU A 62 2.02 -13.54 -4.71
C LEU A 62 1.08 -14.47 -3.95
N PHE A 63 0.82 -14.13 -2.69
CA PHE A 63 -0.25 -14.74 -1.91
C PHE A 63 -1.40 -13.74 -1.77
N ALA A 64 -2.58 -14.13 -2.24
CA ALA A 64 -3.77 -13.30 -2.23
C ALA A 64 -4.80 -13.85 -1.25
N ASN A 65 -5.40 -12.95 -0.46
CA ASN A 65 -6.47 -13.25 0.47
C ASN A 65 -7.65 -12.31 0.23
N TYR A 66 -8.84 -12.89 0.10
CA TYR A 66 -10.09 -12.16 0.08
C TYR A 66 -11.08 -12.78 1.05
N SER A 67 -11.18 -12.19 2.25
CA SER A 67 -12.06 -12.65 3.33
C SER A 67 -11.90 -14.15 3.65
N GLY A 68 -10.67 -14.67 3.60
CA GLY A 68 -10.35 -16.09 3.80
C GLY A 68 -10.32 -16.94 2.54
N SER A 69 -10.73 -16.39 1.39
CA SER A 69 -10.52 -17.04 0.09
C SER A 69 -9.07 -16.84 -0.35
N LEU A 70 -8.28 -17.92 -0.30
CA LEU A 70 -6.84 -17.86 -0.54
C LEU A 70 -6.49 -18.30 -1.97
N SER A 71 -5.50 -17.63 -2.56
CA SER A 71 -4.91 -18.03 -3.84
C SER A 71 -3.43 -17.68 -3.91
N LEU A 72 -2.69 -18.44 -4.71
CA LEU A 72 -1.35 -18.09 -5.17
C LEU A 72 -1.45 -17.53 -6.59
N ILE A 73 -0.68 -16.48 -6.87
CA ILE A 73 -0.58 -15.89 -8.19
C ILE A 73 0.89 -15.94 -8.61
N ASP A 74 1.14 -16.59 -9.73
CA ASP A 74 2.41 -16.56 -10.45
C ASP A 74 2.31 -15.47 -11.51
N LEU A 75 2.91 -14.31 -11.22
CA LEU A 75 2.80 -13.08 -11.98
C LEU A 75 4.04 -12.86 -12.84
N TRP A 76 3.82 -12.70 -14.14
CA TRP A 76 4.83 -12.23 -15.10
C TRP A 76 4.43 -10.87 -15.64
N TYR A 77 5.28 -9.88 -15.45
CA TYR A 77 5.07 -8.52 -15.96
C TYR A 77 6.13 -8.20 -17.01
N ASP A 78 5.70 -7.77 -18.20
CA ASP A 78 6.59 -7.44 -19.32
C ASP A 78 6.09 -6.19 -20.06
N TRP A 79 6.47 -5.02 -19.53
CA TRP A 79 6.07 -3.72 -20.05
C TRP A 79 6.57 -3.43 -21.48
N PRO A 80 7.83 -3.71 -21.85
CA PRO A 80 8.32 -3.48 -23.21
C PRO A 80 7.48 -4.18 -24.29
N ASN A 81 6.95 -5.36 -23.97
CA ASN A 81 6.08 -6.13 -24.86
C ASN A 81 4.59 -5.95 -24.55
N GLY A 82 4.23 -5.07 -23.61
CA GLY A 82 2.86 -4.68 -23.32
C GLY A 82 1.99 -5.83 -22.83
N ARG A 83 2.50 -6.71 -21.98
CA ARG A 83 1.81 -7.93 -21.55
C ARG A 83 2.00 -8.20 -20.05
N ASN A 84 0.95 -8.69 -19.41
CA ASN A 84 0.93 -9.07 -18.00
C ASN A 84 0.19 -10.40 -17.86
N PHE A 85 0.73 -11.33 -17.08
CA PHE A 85 0.20 -12.68 -16.99
C PHE A 85 0.09 -13.13 -15.54
N ASN A 86 -1.14 -13.26 -15.06
CA ASN A 86 -1.47 -13.82 -13.75
C ASN A 86 -1.88 -15.29 -13.93
N ILE A 87 -1.09 -16.22 -13.39
CA ILE A 87 -1.45 -17.63 -13.30
C ILE A 87 -1.91 -17.92 -11.88
N ILE A 88 -3.21 -18.10 -11.70
CA ILE A 88 -3.89 -18.03 -10.41
C ILE A 88 -4.35 -19.42 -9.98
N GLN A 89 -3.79 -19.91 -8.88
CA GLN A 89 -4.22 -21.14 -8.23
C GLN A 89 -5.02 -20.81 -6.96
N ASN A 90 -6.34 -20.99 -7.04
CA ASN A 90 -7.22 -20.91 -5.87
C ASN A 90 -7.05 -22.15 -4.99
N GLN A 91 -7.19 -22.01 -3.67
CA GLN A 91 -7.03 -23.14 -2.73
C GLN A 91 -7.95 -24.33 -3.03
N LEU A 92 -9.17 -24.08 -3.51
CA LEU A 92 -10.18 -25.09 -3.84
C LEU A 92 -10.74 -24.94 -5.27
N GLY A 93 -9.95 -24.39 -6.20
CA GLY A 93 -10.41 -24.07 -7.56
C GLY A 93 -9.47 -24.55 -8.67
N LYS A 94 -9.90 -24.30 -9.91
CA LYS A 94 -9.09 -24.55 -11.10
C LYS A 94 -7.93 -23.58 -11.20
N LEU A 95 -6.88 -23.99 -11.90
CA LEU A 95 -5.80 -23.12 -12.33
C LEU A 95 -6.32 -22.19 -13.44
N LEU A 96 -6.43 -20.91 -13.11
CA LEU A 96 -6.90 -19.87 -14.02
C LEU A 96 -5.71 -19.13 -14.60
N TYR A 97 -5.76 -18.88 -15.91
CA TYR A 97 -4.80 -18.08 -16.64
C TYR A 97 -5.48 -16.76 -17.01
N ASP A 98 -4.91 -15.66 -16.56
CA ASP A 98 -5.36 -14.29 -16.86
C ASP A 98 -4.25 -13.54 -17.58
N LEU A 99 -4.38 -13.50 -18.91
CA LEU A 99 -3.43 -12.91 -19.85
C LEU A 99 -3.95 -11.55 -20.31
N GLU A 100 -3.26 -10.49 -19.90
CA GLU A 100 -3.64 -9.11 -20.09
C GLU A 100 -2.68 -8.41 -21.05
N TRP A 101 -3.23 -7.55 -21.91
CA TRP A 101 -2.49 -6.76 -22.88
C TRP A 101 -2.62 -5.27 -22.61
N ASN A 102 -1.59 -4.51 -22.98
CA ASN A 102 -1.54 -3.06 -22.81
C ASN A 102 -2.63 -2.30 -23.59
N ASN A 103 -3.22 -2.91 -24.61
CA ASN A 103 -4.34 -2.38 -25.36
C ASN A 103 -5.69 -2.57 -24.65
N GLY A 104 -5.69 -3.14 -23.43
CA GLY A 104 -6.89 -3.38 -22.65
C GLY A 104 -7.52 -4.74 -22.82
N THR A 105 -7.10 -5.55 -23.78
CA THR A 105 -7.65 -6.89 -23.96
C THR A 105 -7.13 -7.83 -22.87
N SER A 106 -8.02 -8.56 -22.22
CA SER A 106 -7.67 -9.66 -21.31
C SER A 106 -8.35 -10.95 -21.69
N PHE A 107 -7.63 -12.07 -21.56
CA PHE A 107 -8.15 -13.43 -21.73
C PHE A 107 -8.07 -14.20 -20.42
N PHE A 108 -9.19 -14.82 -20.06
CA PHE A 108 -9.34 -15.66 -18.88
C PHE A 108 -9.60 -17.08 -19.34
N TYR A 109 -8.71 -18.02 -19.06
CA TYR A 109 -8.87 -19.38 -19.55
C TYR A 109 -8.33 -20.45 -18.60
N THR A 110 -8.76 -21.68 -18.83
CA THR A 110 -8.22 -22.89 -18.17
C THR A 110 -7.57 -23.77 -19.23
N LEU A 111 -6.41 -24.36 -18.93
CA LEU A 111 -5.72 -25.29 -19.85
C LEU A 111 -6.09 -26.77 -19.63
N ASP A 112 -6.94 -27.06 -18.64
CA ASP A 112 -7.43 -28.41 -18.37
C ASP A 112 -8.46 -28.88 -19.43
N SER A 113 -9.06 -30.05 -19.20
CA SER A 113 -10.06 -30.61 -20.11
C SER A 113 -11.33 -29.77 -20.27
N SER A 114 -11.59 -28.81 -19.36
CA SER A 114 -12.76 -27.92 -19.47
C SER A 114 -12.62 -26.88 -20.59
N LYS A 115 -11.38 -26.49 -20.93
CA LYS A 115 -11.08 -25.50 -21.99
C LYS A 115 -11.98 -24.27 -21.92
N GLU A 116 -12.15 -23.73 -20.72
CA GLU A 116 -12.95 -22.54 -20.52
C GLU A 116 -12.18 -21.33 -21.01
N CYS A 117 -12.87 -20.40 -21.67
CA CYS A 117 -12.30 -19.10 -22.02
C CYS A 117 -13.33 -17.97 -21.94
N ARG A 118 -12.94 -16.78 -21.54
CA ARG A 118 -13.68 -15.55 -21.79
C ARG A 118 -12.70 -14.42 -22.03
N SER A 119 -13.12 -13.39 -22.74
CA SER A 119 -12.33 -12.16 -22.90
C SER A 119 -13.04 -10.97 -22.25
N ALA A 120 -12.26 -9.96 -21.91
CA ALA A 120 -12.75 -8.67 -21.47
C ALA A 120 -11.94 -7.56 -22.15
N GLN A 121 -12.55 -6.36 -22.25
CA GLN A 121 -11.87 -5.15 -22.69
C GLN A 121 -11.87 -4.16 -21.54
N LEU A 122 -10.67 -3.72 -21.16
CA LEU A 122 -10.38 -2.84 -20.05
C LEU A 122 -9.82 -1.53 -20.60
N GLU A 123 -10.32 -0.38 -20.17
CA GLU A 123 -9.95 0.89 -20.80
C GLU A 123 -8.48 1.30 -20.58
N VAL A 124 -7.88 0.89 -19.46
CA VAL A 124 -6.54 1.33 -19.03
C VAL A 124 -5.43 0.38 -19.50
N GLY A 125 -5.73 -0.91 -19.67
CA GLY A 125 -4.72 -1.96 -19.92
C GLY A 125 -3.91 -2.30 -18.68
N ILE A 126 -2.70 -2.83 -18.90
CA ILE A 126 -1.79 -3.20 -17.81
C ILE A 126 -1.20 -1.96 -17.11
N LEU A 127 -0.92 -2.08 -15.81
CA LEU A 127 -0.34 -0.98 -15.04
C LEU A 127 0.99 -0.51 -15.61
N ARG A 128 1.15 0.81 -15.73
CA ARG A 128 2.40 1.44 -16.17
C ARG A 128 3.44 1.39 -15.05
N PRO A 129 4.75 1.40 -15.35
CA PRO A 129 5.79 1.43 -14.33
C PRO A 129 5.60 2.51 -13.25
N ASN A 130 5.12 3.69 -13.63
CA ASN A 130 4.91 4.83 -12.74
C ASN A 130 3.46 4.93 -12.20
N TRP A 131 2.68 3.86 -12.15
CA TRP A 131 1.26 3.92 -11.76
C TRP A 131 0.99 4.55 -10.38
N LEU A 132 1.98 4.53 -9.46
CA LEU A 132 1.93 5.21 -8.16
C LEU A 132 2.23 6.72 -8.19
N GLU A 133 2.52 7.31 -9.35
CA GLU A 133 2.75 8.75 -9.46
C GLU A 133 1.53 9.55 -9.00
N GLY A 134 1.73 10.53 -8.11
CA GLY A 134 0.64 11.30 -7.50
C GLY A 134 -0.11 10.57 -6.38
N ALA A 135 0.37 9.41 -5.91
CA ALA A 135 -0.16 8.77 -4.71
C ALA A 135 0.17 9.58 -3.44
N GLU A 136 -0.75 9.53 -2.47
CA GLU A 136 -0.59 10.18 -1.16
C GLU A 136 0.28 9.31 -0.26
N TYR A 137 1.30 9.89 0.36
CA TYR A 137 2.15 9.18 1.32
C TYR A 137 1.52 9.22 2.73
N LEU A 138 1.35 8.05 3.34
CA LEU A 138 0.65 7.89 4.62
C LEU A 138 1.57 7.69 5.82
N GLY A 139 2.86 7.45 5.58
CA GLY A 139 3.84 7.16 6.63
C GLY A 139 4.46 5.78 6.51
N GLN A 140 4.91 5.23 7.63
CA GLN A 140 5.57 3.93 7.68
C GLN A 140 4.84 2.94 8.57
N GLU A 141 4.78 1.69 8.13
CA GLU A 141 4.16 0.58 8.85
C GLU A 141 4.99 -0.70 8.71
N THR A 142 4.95 -1.57 9.73
CA THR A 142 5.61 -2.88 9.67
C THR A 142 4.63 -3.93 9.15
N VAL A 143 4.94 -4.55 8.01
CA VAL A 143 4.12 -5.59 7.37
C VAL A 143 5.03 -6.73 6.92
N ASP A 144 4.63 -7.97 7.18
CA ASP A 144 5.36 -9.20 6.81
C ASP A 144 6.84 -9.22 7.22
N GLY A 145 7.19 -8.51 8.30
CA GLY A 145 8.55 -8.38 8.81
C GLY A 145 9.39 -7.26 8.19
N PHE A 146 8.81 -6.46 7.29
CA PHE A 146 9.45 -5.31 6.64
C PHE A 146 8.90 -4.00 7.20
N LEU A 147 9.78 -3.03 7.45
CA LEU A 147 9.35 -1.64 7.63
C LEU A 147 9.06 -1.07 6.24
N CYS A 148 7.83 -0.64 5.99
CA CYS A 148 7.38 -0.20 4.67
C CYS A 148 7.00 1.28 4.70
N ASN A 149 7.32 1.99 3.62
CA ASN A 149 6.61 3.22 3.27
C ASN A 149 5.23 2.84 2.71
N VAL A 150 4.20 3.62 3.05
CA VAL A 150 2.82 3.37 2.65
C VAL A 150 2.30 4.50 1.78
N TRP A 151 1.71 4.16 0.64
CA TRP A 151 0.99 5.12 -0.22
C TRP A 151 -0.44 4.68 -0.48
N GLN A 152 -1.32 5.66 -0.64
CA GLN A 152 -2.68 5.48 -1.10
C GLN A 152 -2.85 6.12 -2.48
N LYS A 153 -3.43 5.37 -3.41
CA LYS A 153 -3.76 5.87 -4.75
C LYS A 153 -5.28 5.86 -4.93
N VAL A 154 -5.84 7.05 -5.15
CA VAL A 154 -7.26 7.34 -5.46
C VAL A 154 -8.28 6.61 -4.58
N ASP A 155 -8.02 6.50 -3.28
CA ASP A 155 -8.86 5.80 -2.29
C ASP A 155 -9.21 4.34 -2.62
N PHE A 156 -8.38 3.75 -3.47
CA PHE A 156 -8.67 2.48 -4.11
C PHE A 156 -7.66 1.40 -3.71
N ILE A 157 -6.38 1.75 -3.62
CA ILE A 157 -5.31 0.83 -3.20
C ILE A 157 -4.40 1.50 -2.17
N TRP A 158 -3.95 0.69 -1.21
CA TRP A 158 -2.87 0.97 -0.28
C TRP A 158 -1.69 0.09 -0.64
N TYR A 159 -0.52 0.71 -0.86
CA TYR A 159 0.66 0.05 -1.38
C TYR A 159 1.83 0.21 -0.40
N TYR A 160 2.49 -0.90 -0.11
CA TYR A 160 3.55 -1.01 0.88
C TYR A 160 4.86 -1.39 0.17
N GLU A 161 5.84 -0.50 0.26
CA GLU A 161 7.20 -0.68 -0.29
C GLU A 161 8.20 -0.74 0.86
N ASP A 162 9.07 -1.75 0.87
CA ASP A 162 10.15 -1.82 1.86
C ASP A 162 11.03 -0.56 1.80
N VAL A 163 11.26 0.06 2.96
CA VAL A 163 12.06 1.29 3.07
C VAL A 163 13.50 1.09 2.61
N VAL A 164 14.04 -0.13 2.79
CA VAL A 164 15.45 -0.45 2.51
C VAL A 164 15.64 -0.85 1.05
N THR A 165 14.99 -1.93 0.62
CA THR A 165 15.23 -2.53 -0.70
C THR A 165 14.36 -1.96 -1.81
N LYS A 166 13.37 -1.12 -1.47
CA LYS A 166 12.43 -0.52 -2.42
C LYS A 166 11.55 -1.53 -3.16
N ARG A 167 11.49 -2.78 -2.68
CA ARG A 167 10.64 -3.81 -3.27
C ARG A 167 9.17 -3.63 -2.86
N PRO A 168 8.23 -4.05 -3.70
CA PRO A 168 6.86 -4.30 -3.29
C PRO A 168 6.83 -5.34 -2.16
N VAL A 169 6.05 -5.08 -1.10
CA VAL A 169 5.85 -6.02 0.01
C VAL A 169 4.39 -6.45 0.09
N HIS A 170 3.48 -5.49 0.03
CA HIS A 170 2.06 -5.73 0.26
C HIS A 170 1.20 -4.70 -0.46
N TRP A 171 -0.02 -5.06 -0.82
CA TRP A 171 -1.04 -4.07 -1.14
C TRP A 171 -2.44 -4.56 -0.80
N VAL A 172 -3.30 -3.60 -0.48
CA VAL A 172 -4.70 -3.83 -0.10
C VAL A 172 -5.59 -2.98 -0.99
N PHE A 173 -6.62 -3.60 -1.54
CA PHE A 173 -7.66 -2.89 -2.27
C PHE A 173 -8.77 -2.43 -1.33
N TYR A 174 -9.51 -1.38 -1.70
CA TYR A 174 -10.65 -0.87 -0.94
C TYR A 174 -11.73 -1.93 -0.65
N THR A 175 -11.75 -3.01 -1.43
CA THR A 175 -12.62 -4.18 -1.23
C THR A 175 -12.20 -5.08 -0.07
N GLY A 176 -11.03 -4.86 0.53
CA GLY A 176 -10.44 -5.72 1.56
C GLY A 176 -9.65 -6.92 1.02
N ARG A 177 -9.49 -7.03 -0.31
CA ARG A 177 -8.57 -7.99 -0.91
C ARG A 177 -7.13 -7.55 -0.63
N SER A 178 -6.34 -8.45 -0.06
CA SER A 178 -4.93 -8.20 0.24
C SER A 178 -4.02 -9.10 -0.58
N ILE A 179 -2.88 -8.56 -1.00
CA ILE A 179 -1.85 -9.27 -1.76
C ILE A 179 -0.53 -9.13 -1.02
N HIS A 180 0.12 -10.25 -0.75
CA HIS A 180 1.42 -10.34 -0.10
C HIS A 180 2.46 -10.83 -1.12
N VAL A 181 3.59 -10.14 -1.20
CA VAL A 181 4.62 -10.40 -2.21
C VAL A 181 5.64 -11.39 -1.65
N MET A 182 5.60 -12.64 -2.11
CA MET A 182 6.50 -13.68 -1.61
C MET A 182 7.88 -13.59 -2.26
N THR A 183 7.93 -13.45 -3.59
CA THR A 183 9.17 -13.28 -4.37
C THR A 183 9.08 -12.04 -5.25
N PHE A 184 10.23 -11.46 -5.62
CA PHE A 184 10.26 -10.33 -6.55
C PHE A 184 11.57 -10.36 -7.35
N GLU A 185 11.51 -10.90 -8.56
CA GLU A 185 12.67 -11.16 -9.41
C GLU A 185 12.72 -10.15 -10.55
N VAL A 186 13.48 -9.08 -10.34
CA VAL A 186 13.65 -7.99 -11.31
C VAL A 186 14.36 -8.48 -12.56
N GLY A 187 13.81 -8.16 -13.73
CA GLY A 187 14.37 -8.52 -15.04
C GLY A 187 14.08 -9.96 -15.49
N ALA A 188 13.33 -10.73 -14.70
CA ALA A 188 12.87 -12.05 -15.13
C ALA A 188 11.89 -11.92 -16.32
N VAL A 189 11.99 -12.86 -17.25
CA VAL A 189 11.20 -12.89 -18.49
C VAL A 189 10.65 -14.30 -18.74
N LEU A 190 9.44 -14.35 -19.30
CA LEU A 190 8.79 -15.59 -19.71
C LEU A 190 8.94 -15.77 -21.23
N GLU A 191 9.20 -17.00 -21.67
CA GLU A 191 9.35 -17.33 -23.09
C GLU A 191 8.10 -16.95 -23.92
N ASP A 192 8.31 -16.37 -25.11
CA ASP A 192 7.25 -15.80 -25.94
C ASP A 192 6.10 -16.77 -26.24
N ALA A 193 6.39 -18.07 -26.35
CA ALA A 193 5.41 -19.11 -26.61
C ALA A 193 4.34 -19.22 -25.51
N LYS A 194 4.63 -18.80 -24.27
CA LYS A 194 3.69 -18.90 -23.14
C LYS A 194 2.67 -17.77 -23.09
N TRP A 195 2.91 -16.67 -23.81
CA TRP A 195 2.04 -15.51 -23.85
C TRP A 195 0.88 -15.63 -24.84
N GLN A 196 0.65 -16.82 -25.40
CA GLN A 196 -0.42 -17.03 -26.37
C GLN A 196 -1.68 -17.56 -25.70
N ALA A 197 -2.78 -16.84 -25.89
CA ALA A 197 -4.10 -17.35 -25.53
C ALA A 197 -4.41 -18.61 -26.39
N PRO A 198 -5.07 -19.62 -25.84
CA PRO A 198 -5.43 -20.84 -26.57
C PRO A 198 -6.40 -20.57 -27.73
N VAL A 199 -6.35 -21.44 -28.75
CA VAL A 199 -7.17 -21.28 -29.97
C VAL A 199 -8.68 -21.23 -29.71
N TYR A 200 -9.17 -21.95 -28.70
CA TYR A 200 -10.59 -21.97 -28.33
C TYR A 200 -11.09 -20.65 -27.72
N CYS A 201 -10.19 -19.71 -27.39
CA CYS A 201 -10.56 -18.35 -27.01
C CYS A 201 -11.05 -17.50 -28.19
N PHE A 202 -10.79 -17.93 -29.42
CA PHE A 202 -11.13 -17.22 -30.65
C PHE A 202 -12.25 -17.91 -31.44
N GLU A 203 -12.69 -19.08 -31.00
CA GLU A 203 -13.82 -19.79 -31.58
C GLU A 203 -15.11 -19.02 -31.26
N LYS A 204 -15.92 -18.76 -32.29
CA LYS A 204 -17.23 -18.15 -32.09
C LYS A 204 -18.09 -19.14 -31.32
N ARG A 205 -18.47 -18.79 -30.09
CA ARG A 205 -19.62 -19.44 -29.45
C ARG A 205 -20.85 -19.00 -30.23
N ASP A 206 -21.58 -19.96 -30.81
CA ASP A 206 -22.85 -19.68 -31.45
C ASP A 206 -23.79 -19.05 -30.42
N SER A 207 -23.94 -17.74 -30.53
CA SER A 207 -24.68 -16.89 -29.62
C SER A 207 -26.17 -17.14 -29.78
N GLN A 208 -26.75 -17.93 -28.86
CA GLN A 208 -28.19 -17.91 -28.63
C GLN A 208 -28.61 -17.86 -27.16
N THR A 209 -27.69 -17.69 -26.21
CA THR A 209 -28.02 -17.63 -24.77
C THR A 209 -27.55 -16.40 -24.00
N ASP A 210 -26.75 -15.50 -24.59
CA ASP A 210 -26.08 -14.45 -23.80
C ASP A 210 -26.71 -13.05 -23.94
N LEU A 211 -27.99 -12.98 -24.31
CA LEU A 211 -28.81 -11.77 -24.19
C LEU A 211 -30.07 -12.05 -23.36
N LYS A 212 -29.88 -12.60 -22.16
CA LYS A 212 -30.80 -12.34 -21.04
C LYS A 212 -29.98 -12.05 -19.80
N SER A 213 -29.91 -10.76 -19.48
CA SER A 213 -29.69 -10.28 -18.12
C SER A 213 -30.78 -10.88 -17.22
N ASN A 214 -30.55 -12.09 -16.71
CA ASN A 214 -31.38 -12.69 -15.70
C ASN A 214 -30.71 -12.42 -14.35
N LYS A 215 -31.28 -11.47 -13.62
CA LYS A 215 -31.23 -11.49 -12.16
C LYS A 215 -31.71 -12.86 -11.70
N VAL A 216 -30.80 -13.74 -11.29
CA VAL A 216 -31.12 -14.92 -10.49
C VAL A 216 -30.09 -15.00 -9.37
N ASP A 217 -30.63 -15.09 -8.17
CA ASP A 217 -29.99 -15.16 -6.89
C ASP A 217 -29.30 -16.54 -6.69
N GLY A 218 -28.13 -16.55 -6.06
CA GLY A 218 -27.50 -17.73 -5.45
C GLY A 218 -26.54 -18.56 -6.31
N GLY A 219 -25.22 -18.39 -6.10
CA GLY A 219 -24.23 -19.30 -6.70
C GLY A 219 -22.72 -19.06 -6.55
N TYR A 220 -22.24 -18.28 -5.56
CA TYR A 220 -20.89 -18.31 -4.95
C TYR A 220 -19.56 -18.32 -5.75
N LEU A 221 -19.50 -18.33 -7.08
CA LEU A 221 -18.22 -18.43 -7.84
C LEU A 221 -17.85 -17.23 -8.72
N GLU A 222 -18.73 -16.25 -8.87
CA GLU A 222 -18.56 -15.13 -9.80
C GLU A 222 -17.91 -13.85 -9.20
N PRO A 223 -18.10 -13.50 -7.91
CA PRO A 223 -17.48 -12.30 -7.34
C PRO A 223 -15.95 -12.38 -7.21
N GLN A 224 -15.37 -13.59 -7.21
CA GLN A 224 -13.95 -13.81 -6.94
C GLN A 224 -13.05 -13.37 -8.10
N LEU A 225 -13.45 -13.58 -9.36
CA LEU A 225 -12.69 -13.07 -10.52
C LEU A 225 -12.94 -11.58 -10.76
N GLU A 226 -14.18 -11.10 -10.59
CA GLU A 226 -14.45 -9.66 -10.74
C GLU A 226 -13.69 -8.82 -9.73
N GLY A 227 -13.44 -9.33 -8.51
CA GLY A 227 -12.67 -8.61 -7.51
C GLY A 227 -11.14 -8.65 -7.72
N ILE A 228 -10.60 -9.68 -8.41
CA ILE A 228 -9.19 -9.67 -8.87
C ILE A 228 -9.05 -8.60 -9.94
N LEU A 229 -10.03 -8.57 -10.83
CA LEU A 229 -10.05 -7.71 -11.98
C LEU A 229 -10.30 -6.26 -11.60
N LYS A 230 -11.42 -5.94 -10.98
CA LYS A 230 -11.70 -4.54 -10.60
C LYS A 230 -10.63 -3.98 -9.68
N GLY A 231 -10.03 -4.80 -8.81
CA GLY A 231 -8.89 -4.45 -7.97
C GLY A 231 -7.64 -4.04 -8.76
N SER A 232 -7.29 -4.72 -9.85
CA SER A 232 -6.12 -4.33 -10.64
C SER A 232 -6.36 -3.09 -11.54
N MET A 233 -7.62 -2.68 -11.76
CA MET A 233 -8.02 -2.02 -13.03
C MET A 233 -8.73 -0.66 -12.91
N GLN A 234 -8.72 0.02 -11.76
CA GLN A 234 -9.33 1.37 -11.64
C GLN A 234 -8.36 2.46 -11.14
N LEU A 235 -7.07 2.30 -11.43
CA LEU A 235 -6.02 3.28 -11.11
C LEU A 235 -5.49 4.02 -12.33
#